data_AF-A0A5E4BZN3-F1
#
_entry.id   AF-A0A5E4BZN3-F1
#
_cell.length_a   1.000
_cell.length_b   1.000
_cell.length_c   1.000
_cell.angle_alpha   90.00
_cell.angle_beta   90.00
_cell.angle_gamma   90.00
#
_symmetry.space_group_name_H-M   'P 1'
#
loop_
_entity.id
_entity.type
_entity.pdbx_description
1 polymer ?
#
loop_
_entity_poly.entity_id
_entity_poly.type
_entity_poly.pdbx_seq_one_letter_code
_entity_poly.pdbx_strand_id
1 'polypeptide(L)'
;MDVIRIDKTGENFHLIYDTKGHFAVHRITPEEAKYKLCKVRMLFVGPKEIPHLVMHDARTIRYPDPLIKVNDTIQIGDWQDY
;
A
#
# COMPACT_ATOMS: atom_id res chain seq x y z
N MET A 1 4.03 -0.10 2.42
CA MET A 1 4.61 1.16 2.93
C MET A 1 3.48 2.07 3.31
N ASP A 2 3.43 2.54 4.55
CA ASP A 2 2.32 3.40 5.00
C ASP A 2 2.65 4.87 4.76
N VAL A 3 1.61 5.61 4.36
CA VAL A 3 1.62 7.07 4.21
C VAL A 3 0.85 7.65 5.39
N ILE A 4 1.44 8.63 6.07
CA ILE A 4 0.84 9.36 7.19
C ILE A 4 0.72 10.83 6.75
N ARG A 5 -0.49 11.38 6.79
CA ARG A 5 -0.78 12.77 6.42
C ARG A 5 -1.23 13.54 7.65
N ILE A 6 -0.80 14.80 7.78
CA ILE A 6 -1.24 15.71 8.83
C ILE A 6 -1.83 16.95 8.18
N ASP A 7 -3.15 16.99 8.04
CA ASP A 7 -3.86 18.02 7.26
C ASP A 7 -3.65 19.43 7.82
N LYS A 8 -3.54 19.57 9.14
CA LYS A 8 -3.35 20.87 9.81
C LYS A 8 -2.03 21.53 9.47
N THR A 9 -0.98 20.73 9.26
CA THR A 9 0.37 21.22 8.94
C THR A 9 0.71 21.07 7.46
N GLY A 10 -0.10 20.34 6.69
CA GLY A 10 0.15 20.04 5.28
C GLY A 10 1.35 19.14 5.06
N GLU A 11 1.78 18.40 6.10
CA GLU A 11 2.97 17.53 6.03
C GLU A 11 2.58 16.07 5.81
N ASN A 12 3.37 15.39 4.99
CA ASN A 12 3.18 13.98 4.64
C ASN A 12 4.46 13.20 4.97
N PHE A 13 4.29 11.95 5.40
CA PHE A 13 5.38 11.09 5.80
C PHE A 13 5.20 9.65 5.33
N HIS A 14 6.31 8.97 5.07
CA HIS A 14 6.37 7.52 4.96
C HIS A 14 6.93 6.90 6.24
N LEU A 15 6.36 5.76 6.63
CA LEU A 15 6.93 4.89 7.64
C LEU A 15 7.91 3.92 6.96
N ILE A 16 9.21 4.10 7.19
CA ILE A 16 10.30 3.31 6.57
C ILE A 16 11.14 2.67 7.68
N TYR A 17 11.88 1.60 7.36
CA TYR A 17 12.85 1.03 8.30
C TYR A 17 14.18 1.76 8.24
N ASP A 18 14.79 2.01 9.40
CA ASP A 18 16.19 2.41 9.51
C ASP A 18 17.13 1.21 9.28
N THR A 19 18.45 1.44 9.30
CA THR A 19 19.45 0.38 9.11
C THR A 19 19.46 -0.68 10.23
N LYS A 20 18.78 -0.41 11.36
CA LYS A 20 18.65 -1.32 12.50
C LYS A 20 17.29 -2.04 12.52
N GLY A 21 16.39 -1.73 11.59
CA GLY A 21 15.05 -2.31 11.52
C GLY A 21 13.99 -1.63 12.38
N HIS A 22 14.26 -0.46 12.97
CA HIS A 22 13.23 0.35 13.63
C HIS A 22 12.43 1.15 12.62
N PHE A 23 11.19 1.49 12.97
CA PHE A 23 10.42 2.45 12.18
C PHE A 23 10.99 3.86 12.34
N ALA A 24 11.30 4.47 11.20
CA ALA A 24 11.70 5.86 11.04
C ALA A 24 10.67 6.58 10.18
N VAL A 25 10.41 7.84 10.52
CA VAL A 25 9.48 8.71 9.79
C VAL A 25 10.27 9.51 8.76
N HIS A 26 9.92 9.36 7.49
CA HIS A 26 10.56 10.08 6.39
C HIS A 26 9.56 11.07 5.78
N ARG A 27 9.91 12.36 5.72
CA ARG A 27 9.05 13.39 5.10
C ARG A 27 9.02 13.21 3.58
N ILE A 28 7.84 13.29 2.99
CA ILE A 28 7.64 13.13 1.54
C ILE A 28 6.90 14.30 0.92
N THR A 29 6.94 14.36 -0.41
CA THR A 29 6.21 15.35 -1.20
C THR A 29 4.70 15.02 -1.26
N PRO A 30 3.82 16.00 -1.53
CA PRO A 30 2.40 15.74 -1.68
C PRO A 30 2.05 14.88 -2.91
N GLU A 31 2.93 14.81 -3.90
CA GLU A 31 2.73 13.95 -5.07
C GLU A 31 2.96 12.47 -4.74
N GLU A 32 4.03 12.18 -4.00
CA GLU A 32 4.32 10.83 -3.49
C GLU A 32 3.25 10.34 -2.52
N ALA A 33 2.70 11.25 -1.70
CA ALA A 33 1.65 10.92 -0.74
C ALA A 33 0.32 10.45 -1.37
N LYS A 34 0.14 10.62 -2.69
CA LYS A 34 -1.07 10.16 -3.39
C LYS A 34 -1.12 8.65 -3.57
N TYR A 35 0.01 7.96 -3.43
CA TYR A 35 0.08 6.53 -3.64
C TYR A 35 0.96 5.87 -2.60
N LYS A 36 0.78 4.56 -2.49
CA LYS A 36 1.67 3.72 -1.71
C LYS A 36 1.98 2.42 -2.44
N LEU A 37 3.14 1.87 -2.11
CA LEU A 37 3.59 0.58 -2.62
C LEU A 37 3.19 -0.53 -1.66
N CYS A 38 2.49 -1.52 -2.19
CA CYS A 38 2.04 -2.68 -1.45
C CYS A 38 2.54 -3.98 -2.04
N LYS A 39 3.19 -4.79 -1.19
CA LYS A 39 3.59 -6.14 -1.55
C LYS A 39 2.40 -7.10 -1.50
N VAL A 40 2.29 -7.93 -2.53
CA VAL A 40 1.32 -9.02 -2.64
C VAL A 40 1.74 -10.16 -1.73
N ARG A 41 0.88 -10.51 -0.78
CA ARG A 41 1.11 -11.60 0.17
C ARG A 41 0.44 -12.89 -0.27
N MET A 42 -0.76 -12.80 -0.84
CA MET A 42 -1.54 -13.98 -1.23
C MET A 42 -2.48 -13.63 -2.38
N LEU A 43 -2.64 -14.58 -3.29
CA LEU A 43 -3.64 -14.59 -4.35
C LEU A 43 -4.52 -15.81 -4.16
N PHE A 44 -5.84 -15.64 -4.22
CA PHE A 44 -6.77 -16.75 -4.11
C PHE A 44 -8.07 -16.44 -4.83
N VAL A 45 -8.82 -17.50 -5.19
CA VAL A 45 -10.15 -17.37 -5.77
C VAL A 45 -11.18 -17.50 -4.66
N GLY A 46 -12.00 -16.46 -4.49
CA GLY A 46 -13.05 -16.39 -3.48
C GLY A 46 -14.38 -16.98 -3.96
N PRO A 47 -15.45 -16.78 -3.18
CA PRO A 47 -16.80 -17.18 -3.58
C PRO A 47 -17.19 -16.55 -4.93
N LYS A 48 -17.93 -17.30 -5.76
CA LYS A 48 -18.33 -16.89 -7.12
C LYS A 48 -17.16 -16.70 -8.09
N GLU A 49 -16.07 -17.44 -7.88
CA GLU A 49 -14.89 -17.44 -8.76
C GLU A 49 -14.21 -16.06 -8.90
N ILE A 50 -14.43 -15.16 -7.95
CA ILE A 50 -13.85 -13.82 -7.97
C ILE A 50 -12.40 -13.90 -7.50
N PRO A 51 -11.41 -13.43 -8.28
CA PRO A 51 -10.03 -13.39 -7.83
C PRO A 51 -9.83 -12.30 -6.78
N HIS A 52 -9.17 -12.66 -5.69
CA HIS A 52 -8.81 -11.81 -4.57
C HIS A 52 -7.29 -11.75 -4.40
N LEU A 53 -6.81 -10.55 -4.10
CA LEU A 53 -5.42 -10.26 -3.80
C LEU A 53 -5.32 -9.67 -2.40
N VAL A 54 -4.51 -10.30 -1.54
CA VAL A 54 -4.24 -9.85 -0.17
C VAL A 54 -2.85 -9.27 -0.10
N MET A 55 -2.75 -8.10 0.53
CA MET A 55 -1.50 -7.37 0.68
C MET A 55 -0.98 -7.41 2.11
N HIS A 56 0.30 -7.05 2.28
CA HIS A 56 0.94 -7.00 3.59
C HIS A 56 0.28 -6.02 4.58
N ASP A 57 -0.42 -4.99 4.10
CA ASP A 57 -1.18 -4.02 4.91
C ASP A 57 -2.61 -4.50 5.23
N ALA A 58 -2.86 -5.81 5.07
CA ALA A 58 -4.14 -6.49 5.28
C ALA A 58 -5.31 -6.02 4.37
N ARG A 59 -5.07 -5.11 3.43
CA ARG A 59 -6.08 -4.73 2.43
C ARG A 59 -6.26 -5.87 1.41
N THR A 60 -7.50 -6.06 0.96
CA THR A 60 -7.86 -7.04 -0.07
C THR A 60 -8.44 -6.33 -1.28
N ILE A 61 -7.88 -6.59 -2.46
CA ILE A 61 -8.34 -6.07 -3.75
C ILE A 61 -9.05 -7.19 -4.50
N ARG A 62 -10.20 -6.88 -5.11
CA ARG A 62 -10.94 -7.78 -6.01
C ARG A 62 -10.59 -7.46 -7.45
N TYR A 63 -10.61 -8.46 -8.32
CA TYR A 63 -10.28 -8.31 -9.74
C TYR A 63 -8.88 -7.70 -9.97
N PRO A 64 -7.82 -8.28 -9.38
CA PRO A 64 -6.45 -7.87 -9.69
C PRO A 64 -6.11 -8.17 -11.16
N ASP A 65 -5.10 -7.49 -11.70
CA ASP A 65 -4.52 -7.81 -13.00
C ASP A 65 -4.06 -9.29 -13.04
N PRO A 66 -4.44 -10.07 -14.08
CA PRO A 66 -4.11 -11.49 -14.18
C PRO A 66 -2.61 -11.80 -14.22
N LEU A 67 -1.74 -10.83 -14.54
CA LEU A 67 -0.29 -11.03 -14.57
C LEU A 67 0.36 -10.99 -13.19
N ILE A 68 -0.35 -10.52 -12.16
CA ILE A 68 0.18 -10.34 -10.81
C ILE A 68 0.45 -11.68 -10.13
N LYS A 69 1.60 -11.79 -9.48
CA LYS A 69 2.03 -12.95 -8.72
C LYS A 69 2.31 -12.60 -7.25
N VAL A 70 2.40 -13.63 -6.42
CA VAL A 70 2.82 -13.49 -5.02
C VAL A 70 4.25 -12.94 -4.98
N ASN A 71 4.50 -11.99 -4.08
CA ASN A 71 5.73 -11.20 -3.95
C ASN A 71 5.91 -10.03 -4.92
N ASP A 72 5.00 -9.81 -5.87
CA ASP A 72 5.02 -8.58 -6.66
C ASP A 72 4.69 -7.35 -5.79
N THR A 73 5.03 -6.18 -6.31
CA THR A 73 4.68 -4.89 -5.68
C THR A 73 3.69 -4.16 -6.57
N ILE A 74 2.60 -3.69 -5.98
CA ILE A 74 1.54 -2.95 -6.65
C ILE A 74 1.54 -1.52 -6.13
N GLN A 75 1.39 -0.56 -7.03
CA GLN A 75 1.11 0.82 -6.69
C GLN A 75 -0.39 1.01 -6.50
N ILE A 76 -0.78 1.54 -5.35
CA ILE A 76 -2.19 1.79 -5.02
C ILE A 76 -2.34 3.26 -4.70
N GLY A 77 -3.31 3.91 -5.34
CA GLY A 77 -3.72 5.26 -4.95
C GLY A 77 -4.32 5.24 -3.55
N ASP A 78 -4.01 6.23 -2.73
CA ASP A 78 -4.64 6.32 -1.42
C ASP A 78 -6.08 6.81 -1.59
N TRP A 79 -7.02 5.91 -1.33
CA TRP A 79 -8.47 6.14 -1.46
C TRP A 79 -9.06 6.94 -0.29
N GLN A 80 -8.22 7.57 0.53
CA GLN A 80 -8.64 8.36 1.70
C GLN A 80 -9.12 9.77 1.35
N ASP A 81 -9.09 10.14 0.07
CA ASP A 81 -9.53 11.44 -0.45
C ASP A 81 -11.02 11.45 -0.88
N TYR A 82 -11.86 10.53 -0.36
CA TYR A 82 -13.33 10.57 -0.45
C TYR A 82 -13.99 10.92 0.89
#